data_AF-A0A1A8WHH5-F1
#
_entry.id   AF-A0A1A8WHH5-F1
#
_cell.length_a   1.000
_cell.length_b   1.000
_cell.length_c   1.000
_cell.angle_alpha   90.00
_cell.angle_beta   90.00
_cell.angle_gamma   90.00
#
_symmetry.space_group_name_H-M   'P 1'
#
loop_
_entity.id
_entity.type
_entity.pdbx_description
1 polymer ?
#
loop_
_entity_poly.entity_id
_entity_poly.type
_entity_poly.pdbx_seq_one_letter_code
_entity_poly.pdbx_strand_id
1 'polypeptide(L)'
;LYFELNILPTKYYYCNFNYKRGDCIEANFRSNIDNELKNIPILSGVLDTILKALCYIHNKKYQESFDKEICSYLYYWIGDALFTSFNDDALFTKVINILYVVLQNTNDTKICVPIYREIKDAFNKIKMIYDFSKDYEKYKIELSNADITCNANYKN
;
A
#
# COMPACT_ATOMS: atom_id res chain seq x y z
N LEU A 1 -30.43 2.55 -10.93
CA LEU A 1 -29.21 1.92 -11.52
C LEU A 1 -28.05 2.92 -11.45
N TYR A 2 -27.56 3.20 -10.24
CA TYR A 2 -26.39 4.05 -9.99
C TYR A 2 -25.64 3.35 -8.86
N PHE A 3 -24.53 2.64 -9.12
CA PHE A 3 -23.51 2.36 -8.09
C PHE A 3 -22.23 1.66 -8.56
N GLU A 4 -22.04 1.36 -9.86
CA GLU A 4 -20.82 0.65 -10.32
C GLU A 4 -19.65 1.57 -10.73
N LEU A 5 -19.79 2.90 -10.64
CA LEU A 5 -18.75 3.90 -10.97
C LEU A 5 -17.81 4.28 -9.80
N ASN A 6 -17.89 3.66 -8.61
CA ASN A 6 -17.51 4.38 -7.38
C ASN A 6 -16.45 3.78 -6.44
N ILE A 7 -15.65 2.78 -6.84
CA ILE A 7 -14.51 2.36 -6.02
C ILE A 7 -13.20 2.60 -6.76
N LEU A 8 -12.55 3.71 -6.42
CA LEU A 8 -11.19 4.03 -6.84
C LEU A 8 -10.21 2.94 -6.39
N PRO A 9 -9.28 2.48 -7.25
CA PRO A 9 -8.27 1.49 -6.89
C PRO A 9 -7.53 1.83 -5.59
N THR A 10 -7.09 3.09 -5.42
CA THR A 10 -6.41 3.52 -4.19
C THR A 10 -7.29 3.33 -2.96
N LYS A 11 -8.56 3.76 -3.02
CA LYS A 11 -9.55 3.58 -1.94
C LYS A 11 -9.78 2.12 -1.63
N TYR A 12 -9.90 1.27 -2.65
CA TYR A 12 -10.08 -0.17 -2.47
C TYR A 12 -8.90 -0.80 -1.73
N TYR A 13 -7.67 -0.58 -2.22
CA TYR A 13 -6.48 -1.19 -1.65
C TYR A 13 -6.15 -0.63 -0.26
N TYR A 14 -6.20 0.68 -0.06
CA TYR A 14 -5.93 1.28 1.25
C TYR A 14 -6.97 0.89 2.31
N CYS A 15 -8.24 0.78 1.93
CA CYS A 15 -9.28 0.23 2.79
C CYS A 15 -8.95 -1.21 3.20
N ASN A 16 -8.50 -2.05 2.26
CA ASN A 16 -8.09 -3.41 2.58
C ASN A 16 -6.91 -3.43 3.56
N PHE A 17 -5.90 -2.59 3.40
CA PHE A 17 -4.77 -2.54 4.34
C PHE A 17 -5.16 -2.03 5.74
N ASN A 18 -6.11 -1.10 5.82
CA ASN A 18 -6.60 -0.57 7.09
C ASN A 18 -7.47 -1.58 7.86
N TYR A 19 -8.31 -2.34 7.16
CA TYR A 19 -9.40 -3.10 7.79
C TYR A 19 -9.31 -4.61 7.63
N LYS A 20 -8.72 -5.13 6.54
CA LYS A 20 -8.53 -6.57 6.38
C LYS A 20 -7.33 -7.00 7.19
N ARG A 21 -7.61 -7.79 8.22
CA ARG A 21 -6.59 -8.32 9.12
C ARG A 21 -6.23 -9.72 8.65
N GLY A 22 -4.96 -9.91 8.28
CA GLY A 22 -4.35 -11.25 8.23
C GLY A 22 -3.58 -11.48 9.52
N ASP A 23 -3.62 -12.70 10.03
CA ASP A 23 -2.60 -13.16 10.95
C ASP A 23 -1.61 -14.03 10.18
N CYS A 24 -0.33 -13.92 10.54
CA CYS A 24 0.76 -14.66 9.94
C CYS A 24 1.88 -14.87 10.96
N ILE A 25 1.52 -15.27 12.19
CA ILE A 25 2.47 -15.48 13.31
C ILE A 25 3.66 -16.36 12.89
N GLU A 26 3.39 -17.41 12.10
CA GLU A 26 4.40 -18.37 11.64
C GLU A 26 5.32 -17.82 10.54
N ALA A 27 5.01 -16.65 9.97
CA ALA A 27 5.79 -16.09 8.88
C ALA A 27 7.09 -15.47 9.40
N ASN A 28 8.22 -15.99 8.92
CA ASN A 28 9.57 -15.54 9.30
C ASN A 28 9.81 -14.03 9.12
N PHE A 29 9.18 -13.41 8.13
CA PHE A 29 9.32 -11.96 7.91
C PHE A 29 8.75 -11.14 9.08
N ARG A 30 7.70 -11.63 9.75
CA ARG A 30 7.00 -10.91 10.82
C ARG A 30 7.90 -10.78 12.04
N SER A 31 8.53 -11.88 12.47
CA SER A 31 9.47 -11.87 13.60
C SER A 31 10.73 -11.06 13.29
N ASN A 32 11.22 -11.10 12.05
CA ASN A 32 12.36 -10.28 11.62
C ASN A 32 12.07 -8.78 11.72
N ILE A 33 10.93 -8.32 11.18
CA ILE A 33 10.53 -6.91 11.25
C ILE A 33 10.32 -6.49 12.71
N ASP A 34 9.64 -7.32 13.50
CA ASP A 34 9.39 -7.02 14.91
C ASP A 34 10.70 -6.88 15.69
N ASN A 35 11.66 -7.80 15.51
CA ASN A 35 12.96 -7.71 16.19
C ASN A 35 13.76 -6.44 15.83
N GLU A 36 13.72 -6.01 14.57
CA GLU A 36 14.43 -4.82 14.10
C GLU A 36 13.77 -3.51 14.57
N LEU A 37 12.44 -3.48 14.68
CA LEU A 37 11.68 -2.24 14.88
C LEU A 37 11.04 -2.08 16.26
N LYS A 38 10.86 -3.15 17.05
CA LYS A 38 10.18 -3.10 18.36
C LYS A 38 10.83 -2.16 19.37
N ASN A 39 12.14 -1.94 19.26
CA ASN A 39 12.90 -1.09 20.18
C ASN A 39 12.85 0.40 19.81
N ILE A 40 12.05 0.78 18.81
CA ILE A 40 11.87 2.17 18.38
C ILE A 40 10.49 2.65 18.88
N PRO A 41 10.40 3.35 20.04
CA PRO A 41 9.11 3.60 20.71
C PRO A 41 8.10 4.35 19.85
N ILE A 42 8.58 5.29 19.01
CA ILE A 42 7.73 6.08 18.10
C ILE A 42 7.04 5.23 17.02
N LEU A 43 7.51 3.99 16.78
CA LEU A 43 6.90 3.07 15.83
C LEU A 43 5.85 2.16 16.46
N SER A 44 5.75 2.09 17.78
CA SER A 44 4.89 1.12 18.48
C SER A 44 3.43 1.13 17.99
N GLY A 45 2.87 2.32 17.73
CA GLY A 45 1.51 2.47 17.20
C GLY A 45 1.35 2.02 15.75
N VAL A 46 2.30 2.34 14.87
CA VAL A 46 2.19 2.09 13.43
C VAL A 46 2.68 0.69 13.02
N LEU A 47 3.59 0.10 13.81
CA LEU A 47 4.23 -1.19 13.49
C LEU A 47 3.20 -2.32 13.44
N ASP A 48 2.29 -2.40 14.41
CA ASP A 48 1.22 -3.41 14.42
C ASP A 48 0.30 -3.30 13.18
N THR A 49 -0.03 -2.08 12.78
CA THR A 49 -0.84 -1.81 11.57
C THR A 49 -0.11 -2.26 10.30
N ILE A 50 1.18 -1.96 10.19
CA ILE A 50 2.01 -2.41 9.05
C ILE A 50 2.09 -3.94 9.02
N LEU A 51 2.39 -4.60 10.14
CA LEU A 51 2.51 -6.05 10.20
C LEU A 51 1.21 -6.77 9.79
N LYS A 52 0.05 -6.26 10.22
CA LYS A 52 -1.27 -6.79 9.81
C LYS A 52 -1.51 -6.67 8.30
N ALA A 53 -1.15 -5.53 7.70
CA ALA A 53 -1.26 -5.33 6.25
C ALA A 53 -0.31 -6.25 5.47
N LEU A 54 0.92 -6.45 5.96
CA LEU A 54 1.86 -7.41 5.37
C LEU A 54 1.35 -8.85 5.47
N CYS A 55 0.78 -9.24 6.61
CA CYS A 55 0.14 -10.55 6.77
C CYS A 55 -1.05 -10.73 5.81
N TYR A 56 -1.88 -9.70 5.61
CA TYR A 56 -2.97 -9.74 4.64
C TYR A 56 -2.46 -10.08 3.23
N ILE A 57 -1.38 -9.43 2.77
CA ILE A 57 -0.81 -9.68 1.44
C ILE A 57 -0.12 -11.05 1.38
N HIS A 58 0.64 -11.42 2.41
CA HIS A 58 1.27 -12.73 2.50
C HIS A 58 0.25 -13.86 2.33
N ASN A 59 -0.87 -13.80 3.05
CA ASN A 59 -1.93 -14.80 2.96
C ASN A 59 -2.63 -14.78 1.59
N LYS A 60 -2.76 -13.59 0.98
CA LYS A 60 -3.37 -13.43 -0.34
C LYS A 60 -2.49 -13.94 -1.49
N LYS A 61 -1.17 -13.94 -1.34
CA LYS A 61 -0.22 -14.39 -2.38
C LYS A 61 -0.48 -15.82 -2.88
N TYR A 62 -1.02 -16.68 -2.02
CA TYR A 62 -1.32 -18.07 -2.36
C TYR A 62 -2.66 -18.24 -3.10
N GLN A 63 -3.38 -17.16 -3.39
CA GLN A 63 -4.62 -17.17 -4.17
C GLN A 63 -4.32 -16.97 -5.66
N GLU A 64 -5.01 -17.70 -6.54
CA GLU A 64 -4.81 -17.64 -8.00
C GLU A 64 -5.01 -16.23 -8.60
N SER A 65 -5.80 -15.38 -7.93
CA SER A 65 -6.11 -14.00 -8.36
C SER A 65 -5.20 -12.93 -7.74
N PHE A 66 -4.01 -13.30 -7.26
CA PHE A 66 -3.08 -12.33 -6.67
C PHE A 66 -2.52 -11.36 -7.71
N ASP A 67 -3.07 -10.15 -7.70
CA ASP A 67 -2.56 -9.03 -8.49
C ASP A 67 -1.29 -8.45 -7.86
N LYS A 68 -0.17 -8.51 -8.60
CA LYS A 68 1.13 -7.98 -8.17
C LYS A 68 1.11 -6.45 -8.03
N GLU A 69 0.14 -5.76 -8.62
CA GLU A 69 -0.02 -4.31 -8.48
C GLU A 69 -0.27 -3.89 -7.02
N ILE A 70 -0.84 -4.80 -6.19
CA ILE A 70 -1.05 -4.60 -4.75
C ILE A 70 0.22 -4.15 -4.02
N CYS A 71 1.39 -4.55 -4.51
CA CYS A 71 2.68 -4.19 -3.92
C CYS A 71 3.03 -2.72 -4.06
N SER A 72 2.64 -2.10 -5.17
CA SER A 72 2.79 -0.66 -5.39
C SER A 72 1.90 0.11 -4.41
N TYR A 73 0.64 -0.30 -4.24
CA TYR A 73 -0.26 0.30 -3.26
C TYR A 73 0.25 0.12 -1.84
N LEU A 74 0.76 -1.07 -1.49
CA LEU A 74 1.36 -1.33 -0.18
C LEU A 74 2.52 -0.37 0.10
N TYR A 75 3.39 -0.11 -0.87
CA TYR A 75 4.52 0.80 -0.73
C TYR A 75 4.09 2.20 -0.32
N TYR A 76 3.19 2.79 -1.09
CA TYR A 76 2.74 4.15 -0.81
C TYR A 76 1.89 4.21 0.45
N TRP A 77 1.15 3.16 0.80
CA TRP A 77 0.40 3.10 2.04
C TRP A 77 1.31 3.00 3.27
N ILE A 78 2.35 2.15 3.24
CA ILE A 78 3.32 2.04 4.35
C ILE A 78 4.03 3.38 4.54
N GLY A 79 4.52 3.99 3.45
CA GLY A 79 5.20 5.27 3.56
C GLY A 79 4.28 6.38 4.08
N ASP A 80 3.01 6.42 3.70
CA ASP A 80 2.04 7.38 4.25
C ASP A 80 1.80 7.18 5.75
N ALA A 81 1.65 5.92 6.19
CA ALA A 81 1.53 5.57 7.60
C ALA A 81 2.76 6.00 8.41
N LEU A 82 3.97 5.82 7.87
CA LEU A 82 5.22 6.27 8.52
C LEU A 82 5.35 7.79 8.50
N PHE A 83 5.02 8.43 7.37
CA PHE A 83 5.10 9.87 7.18
C PHE A 83 4.21 10.61 8.19
N THR A 84 3.01 10.09 8.45
CA THR A 84 2.05 10.64 9.41
C THR A 84 2.40 10.33 10.87
N SER A 85 3.24 9.32 11.13
CA SER A 85 3.59 8.90 12.48
C SER A 85 4.72 9.71 13.11
N PHE A 86 5.68 10.20 12.33
CA PHE A 86 6.83 10.92 12.86
C PHE A 86 7.53 11.86 11.86
N ASN A 87 8.12 12.94 12.39
CA ASN A 87 8.87 13.90 11.60
C ASN A 87 10.40 13.68 11.66
N ASP A 88 10.86 12.52 11.20
CA ASP A 88 12.29 12.16 11.10
C ASP A 88 12.56 11.45 9.77
N ASP A 89 13.40 12.05 8.93
CA ASP A 89 13.71 11.57 7.57
C ASP A 89 14.65 10.37 7.59
N ALA A 90 15.65 10.39 8.48
CA ALA A 90 16.61 9.31 8.63
C ALA A 90 15.92 8.06 9.15
N LEU A 91 15.02 8.22 10.13
CA LEU A 91 14.20 7.14 10.63
C LEU A 91 13.25 6.60 9.56
N PHE A 92 12.62 7.47 8.76
CA PHE A 92 11.74 7.06 7.67
C PHE A 92 12.47 6.17 6.67
N THR A 93 13.63 6.63 6.19
CA THR A 93 14.46 5.87 5.26
C THR A 93 14.95 4.57 5.90
N LYS A 94 15.34 4.58 7.17
CA LYS A 94 15.74 3.37 7.90
C LYS A 94 14.63 2.33 7.95
N VAL A 95 13.41 2.73 8.32
CA VAL A 95 12.26 1.82 8.46
C VAL A 95 11.85 1.26 7.10
N ILE A 96 11.72 2.10 6.07
CA ILE A 96 11.42 1.65 4.70
C ILE A 96 12.47 0.64 4.23
N ASN A 97 13.76 0.90 4.45
CA ASN A 97 14.83 -0.03 4.09
C ASN A 97 14.71 -1.38 4.80
N ILE A 98 14.46 -1.38 6.12
CA ILE A 98 14.29 -2.61 6.91
C ILE A 98 13.12 -3.43 6.37
N LEU A 99 11.95 -2.80 6.23
CA LEU A 99 10.74 -3.46 5.72
C LEU A 99 11.01 -4.11 4.36
N TYR A 100 11.61 -3.37 3.43
CA TYR A 100 11.81 -3.88 2.07
C TYR A 100 12.96 -4.86 1.90
N VAL A 101 14.00 -4.79 2.73
CA VAL A 101 15.03 -5.84 2.79
C VAL A 101 14.41 -7.15 3.26
N VAL A 102 13.59 -7.11 4.32
CA VAL A 102 12.94 -8.31 4.86
C VAL A 102 11.92 -8.91 3.87
N LEU A 103 11.17 -8.05 3.16
CA LEU A 103 10.23 -8.47 2.11
C LEU A 103 10.90 -9.04 0.84
N GLN A 104 12.21 -8.85 0.67
CA GLN A 104 12.99 -9.37 -0.47
C GLN A 104 13.78 -10.66 -0.15
N ASN A 105 14.33 -10.79 1.06
CA ASN A 105 15.42 -11.73 1.37
C ASN A 105 15.03 -12.99 2.15
N THR A 106 13.75 -13.23 2.40
CA THR A 106 13.31 -14.42 3.14
C THR A 106 12.96 -15.55 2.17
N ASN A 107 13.55 -16.74 2.38
CA ASN A 107 13.41 -17.93 1.51
C ASN A 107 11.95 -18.36 1.26
N ASP A 108 11.00 -17.91 2.10
CA ASP A 108 9.56 -18.18 1.95
C ASP A 108 8.80 -17.11 1.13
N THR A 109 9.37 -15.91 0.90
CA THR A 109 8.54 -14.72 0.69
C THR A 109 9.21 -13.61 -0.13
N LYS A 110 9.27 -13.78 -1.46
CA LYS A 110 9.06 -12.60 -2.35
C LYS A 110 7.58 -12.20 -2.23
N ILE A 111 7.22 -11.41 -1.21
CA ILE A 111 5.85 -10.88 -1.03
C ILE A 111 5.66 -9.73 -2.00
N CYS A 112 6.53 -8.72 -1.90
CA CYS A 112 6.54 -7.54 -2.75
C CYS A 112 7.98 -7.11 -3.03
N VAL A 113 8.26 -6.80 -4.29
CA VAL A 113 9.53 -6.20 -4.68
C VAL A 113 9.36 -4.69 -4.62
N PRO A 114 10.22 -3.94 -3.92
CA PRO A 114 10.15 -2.48 -3.92
C PRO A 114 10.40 -1.96 -5.33
N ILE A 115 9.66 -0.91 -5.66
CA ILE A 115 9.69 -0.31 -7.00
C ILE A 115 10.79 0.75 -7.03
N TYR A 116 10.95 1.55 -5.96
CA TYR A 116 12.01 2.53 -5.77
C TYR A 116 12.28 2.81 -4.28
N ARG A 117 13.48 3.30 -3.95
CA ARG A 117 13.82 3.84 -2.62
C ARG A 117 13.83 5.36 -2.71
N GLU A 118 12.85 6.01 -2.11
CA GLU A 118 12.69 7.46 -2.17
C GLU A 118 13.15 8.12 -0.87
N ILE A 119 13.60 9.38 -0.98
CA ILE A 119 13.80 10.26 0.16
C ILE A 119 12.45 10.85 0.59
N LYS A 120 12.27 11.05 1.90
CA LYS A 120 10.98 11.42 2.49
C LYS A 120 10.38 12.71 1.89
N ASP A 121 11.22 13.69 1.54
CA ASP A 121 10.80 14.95 0.92
C ASP A 121 10.08 14.78 -0.43
N ALA A 122 10.50 13.78 -1.22
CA ALA A 122 9.91 13.49 -2.52
C ALA A 122 8.70 12.55 -2.40
N PHE A 123 8.66 11.74 -1.34
CA PHE A 123 7.68 10.67 -1.16
C PHE A 123 6.24 11.13 -1.34
N ASN A 124 5.81 12.19 -0.66
CA ASN A 124 4.41 12.65 -0.74
C ASN A 124 4.02 13.11 -2.15
N LYS A 125 4.92 13.80 -2.85
CA LYS A 125 4.64 14.25 -4.22
C LYS A 125 4.52 13.07 -5.17
N ILE A 126 5.40 12.07 -5.02
CA ILE A 126 5.38 10.88 -5.86
C ILE A 126 4.15 10.02 -5.54
N LYS A 127 3.81 9.85 -4.26
CA LYS A 127 2.56 9.22 -3.83
C LYS A 127 1.34 9.88 -4.47
N MET A 128 1.26 11.21 -4.44
CA MET A 128 0.13 11.93 -5.07
C MET A 128 0.03 11.64 -6.57
N ILE A 129 1.16 11.66 -7.29
CA ILE A 129 1.20 11.34 -8.73
C ILE A 129 0.77 9.88 -8.97
N TYR A 130 1.28 8.96 -8.16
CA TYR A 130 0.92 7.55 -8.22
C TYR A 130 -0.58 7.35 -8.00
N ASP A 131 -1.13 7.85 -6.89
CA ASP A 131 -2.53 7.71 -6.52
C ASP A 131 -3.45 8.25 -7.62
N PHE A 132 -3.15 9.46 -8.11
CA PHE A 132 -3.89 10.06 -9.22
C PHE A 132 -3.81 9.20 -10.48
N SER A 133 -2.63 8.70 -10.85
CA SER A 133 -2.45 7.89 -12.05
C SER A 133 -3.28 6.59 -11.99
N LYS A 134 -3.32 5.92 -10.84
CA LYS A 134 -4.06 4.67 -10.65
C LYS A 134 -5.56 4.88 -10.70
N ASP A 135 -6.03 5.92 -10.05
CA ASP A 135 -7.46 6.24 -10.02
C ASP A 135 -7.94 6.77 -11.38
N TYR A 136 -7.12 7.56 -12.06
CA TYR A 136 -7.45 8.10 -13.39
C TYR A 136 -7.56 7.01 -14.47
N GLU A 137 -6.69 6.00 -14.47
CA GLU A 137 -6.81 4.87 -15.42
C GLU A 137 -8.16 4.15 -15.27
N LYS A 138 -8.63 3.94 -14.03
CA LYS A 138 -9.96 3.38 -13.77
C LYS A 138 -11.07 4.28 -14.31
N TYR A 139 -11.00 5.58 -14.02
CA TYR A 139 -11.96 6.56 -14.57
C TYR A 139 -12.00 6.55 -16.09
N LYS A 140 -10.84 6.52 -16.76
CA LYS A 140 -10.73 6.51 -18.22
C LYS A 140 -11.39 5.28 -18.84
N ILE A 141 -11.17 4.09 -18.26
CA ILE A 141 -11.81 2.85 -18.72
C ILE A 141 -13.32 2.94 -18.57
N GLU A 142 -13.82 3.44 -17.44
CA GLU A 142 -15.25 3.61 -17.20
C GLU A 142 -15.89 4.63 -18.16
N LEU A 143 -15.20 5.74 -18.43
CA LEU A 143 -15.62 6.74 -19.41
C LEU A 143 -15.67 6.20 -20.84
N SER A 144 -14.76 5.30 -21.19
CA SER A 144 -14.68 4.71 -22.53
C SER A 144 -15.69 3.59 -22.76
N ASN A 145 -16.08 2.87 -21.70
CA ASN A 145 -16.99 1.72 -21.76
C ASN A 145 -18.46 2.08 -21.56
N ALA A 146 -18.75 3.25 -21.00
CA ALA A 146 -20.10 3.76 -20.96
C ALA A 146 -20.39 4.52 -22.26
N ASP A 147 -21.55 4.27 -22.87
CA ASP A 147 -22.16 5.18 -23.86
C ASP A 147 -22.56 6.48 -23.13
N ILE A 148 -21.55 7.24 -22.69
CA ILE A 148 -21.73 8.51 -21.99
C ILE A 148 -22.12 9.54 -23.05
N THR A 149 -23.38 9.50 -23.44
CA THR A 149 -24.04 10.69 -23.95
C THR A 149 -23.89 11.76 -22.87
N CYS A 150 -23.33 12.91 -23.25
CA CYS A 150 -23.09 14.02 -22.35
C CYS A 150 -24.40 14.32 -21.59
N ASN A 151 -24.46 13.90 -20.33
CA ASN A 151 -25.68 14.01 -19.55
C ASN A 151 -25.97 15.51 -19.45
N ALA A 152 -27.16 15.95 -19.87
CA ALA A 152 -27.48 17.37 -20.03
C ALA A 152 -27.30 18.21 -18.74
N ASN A 153 -27.14 17.54 -17.59
CA ASN A 153 -26.87 18.11 -16.28
C ASN A 153 -25.41 18.60 -16.09
N TYR A 154 -24.49 18.32 -17.02
CA TYR A 154 -23.12 18.84 -17.02
C TYR A 154 -22.86 19.89 -18.12
N LYS A 155 -23.93 20.44 -18.71
CA LYS A 155 -23.82 21.69 -19.49
C LYS A 155 -23.76 22.87 -18.52
N ASN A 156 -22.55 23.33 -18.24
CA ASN A 156 -22.33 24.73 -17.86
C ASN A 156 -22.30 25.58 -19.14
#